data_AF-A0A819N365-F1
#
_entry.id   AF-A0A819N365-F1
#
_cell.length_a   1.000
_cell.length_b   1.000
_cell.length_c   1.000
_cell.angle_alpha   90.00
_cell.angle_beta   90.00
_cell.angle_gamma   90.00
#
_symmetry.space_group_name_H-M   'P 1'
#
loop_
_entity.id
_entity.type
_entity.pdbx_description
1 polymer ?
#
loop_
_entity_poly.entity_id
_entity_poly.type
_entity_poly.pdbx_seq_one_letter_code
_entity_poly.pdbx_strand_id
1 'polypeptide(L)'
;WITYHHSPLIEKIDTVRAFYFGTSFLVEVDIVLREDMMLKQAHDIGESLQKKIEELPEVERAFVHLDHEYSHCASDEHKVV
;
A
#
# COMPACT_ATOMS: atom_id res chain seq x y z
N TRP A 1 10.65 -5.61 -1.82
CA TRP A 1 11.79 -5.00 -1.10
C TRP A 1 11.46 -3.60 -0.60
N ILE A 2 10.99 -2.69 -1.47
CA ILE A 2 10.69 -1.28 -1.13
C ILE A 2 9.73 -1.17 0.06
N THR A 3 8.54 -1.76 -0.04
CA THR A 3 7.52 -1.73 1.02
C THR A 3 8.03 -2.32 2.33
N TYR A 4 8.66 -3.49 2.26
CA TYR A 4 9.16 -4.22 3.43
C TYR A 4 10.22 -3.44 4.24
N HIS A 5 11.02 -2.60 3.57
CA HIS A 5 12.03 -1.76 4.21
C HIS A 5 11.62 -0.29 4.36
N HIS A 6 10.36 0.05 4.09
CA HIS A 6 9.94 1.45 4.10
C HIS A 6 9.89 2.04 5.51
N SER A 7 9.28 1.33 6.45
CA SER A 7 9.13 1.78 7.83
C SER A 7 9.09 0.59 8.78
N PRO A 8 9.79 0.66 9.94
CA PRO A 8 9.72 -0.39 10.97
C PRO A 8 8.35 -0.44 11.67
N LEU A 9 7.48 0.54 11.42
CA LEU A 9 6.13 0.62 12.00
C LEU A 9 5.08 -0.11 11.16
N ILE A 10 5.46 -0.61 9.97
CA ILE A 10 4.60 -1.50 9.19
C ILE A 10 4.64 -2.87 9.85
N GLU A 11 3.49 -3.32 10.36
CA GLU A 11 3.38 -4.60 11.05
C GLU A 11 3.32 -5.75 10.05
N LYS A 12 2.63 -5.52 8.92
CA LYS A 12 2.44 -6.51 7.86
C LYS A 12 2.25 -5.84 6.51
N ILE A 13 2.69 -6.50 5.46
CA ILE A 13 2.27 -6.22 4.08
C ILE A 13 1.21 -7.25 3.77
N ASP A 14 -0.02 -6.81 3.53
CA ASP A 14 -1.12 -7.73 3.31
C ASP A 14 -1.22 -8.13 1.83
N THR A 15 -1.27 -7.12 0.96
CA THR A 15 -1.43 -7.32 -0.47
C THR A 15 -0.46 -6.44 -1.25
N VAL A 16 0.08 -6.98 -2.35
CA VAL A 16 0.82 -6.23 -3.37
C VAL A 16 0.32 -6.67 -4.73
N ARG A 17 -0.20 -5.73 -5.53
CA ARG A 17 -0.68 -5.98 -6.89
C ARG A 17 -0.05 -4.99 -7.85
N ALA A 18 0.20 -5.46 -9.07
CA ALA A 18 0.61 -4.62 -10.17
C ALA A 18 -0.21 -5.01 -11.41
N PHE A 19 -0.81 -4.00 -12.04
CA PHE A 19 -1.63 -4.16 -13.23
C PHE A 19 -0.97 -3.44 -14.39
N TYR A 20 -0.91 -4.08 -15.55
CA TYR A 20 -0.44 -3.40 -16.76
C TYR A 20 -1.36 -2.22 -17.09
N PHE A 21 -0.73 -1.07 -17.33
CA PHE A 21 -1.36 0.14 -17.81
C PHE A 21 -0.57 0.66 -19.00
N GLY A 22 -0.95 0.19 -20.19
CA GLY A 22 -0.14 0.38 -21.40
C GLY A 22 1.22 -0.33 -21.26
N THR A 23 2.30 0.44 -21.28
CA THR A 23 3.68 -0.04 -21.07
C THR A 23 4.18 0.09 -19.65
N SER A 24 3.39 0.72 -18.77
CA SER A 24 3.71 0.96 -17.36
C SER A 24 2.82 0.10 -16.45
N PHE A 25 2.96 0.27 -15.13
CA PHE A 25 2.15 -0.40 -14.12
C PHE A 25 1.34 0.59 -13.28
N LEU A 26 0.11 0.20 -12.93
CA LEU A 26 -0.57 0.70 -11.74
C LEU A 26 -0.29 -0.27 -10.60
N VAL A 27 0.17 0.24 -9.46
CA VAL A 27 0.55 -0.58 -8.31
C VAL A 27 -0.39 -0.30 -7.14
N GLU A 28 -0.88 -1.36 -6.51
CA GLU A 28 -1.66 -1.29 -5.27
C GLU A 28 -0.91 -2.04 -4.16
N VAL A 29 -0.80 -1.42 -3.00
CA VAL A 29 -0.14 -1.99 -1.83
C VAL A 29 -0.98 -1.73 -0.58
N ASP A 30 -1.28 -2.80 0.14
CA ASP A 30 -2.04 -2.73 1.39
C ASP A 30 -1.07 -3.08 2.54
N ILE A 31 -0.93 -2.15 3.49
CA ILE A 31 -0.08 -2.32 4.66
C ILE A 31 -0.89 -2.20 5.94
N VAL A 32 -0.47 -2.95 6.94
CA VAL A 32 -1.07 -2.94 8.27
C VAL A 32 -0.22 -2.10 9.21
N LEU A 33 -0.88 -1.16 9.88
CA LEU A 33 -0.31 -0.31 10.92
C LEU A 33 -1.06 -0.55 12.24
N ARG A 34 -0.48 -0.11 13.36
CA ARG A 34 -1.16 -0.21 14.65
C ARG A 34 -2.48 0.56 14.66
N GLU A 35 -3.53 -0.04 15.21
CA GLU A 35 -4.86 0.54 15.35
C GLU A 35 -4.87 1.87 16.14
N ASP A 36 -4.00 2.00 17.14
CA ASP A 36 -3.88 3.19 17.99
C ASP A 36 -3.01 4.30 17.37
N MET A 37 -2.50 4.10 16.14
CA MET A 37 -1.64 5.09 15.48
C MET A 37 -2.43 6.35 15.14
N MET A 38 -1.85 7.52 15.44
CA MET A 38 -2.46 8.79 15.04
C MET A 38 -2.59 8.84 13.51
N LEU A 39 -3.76 9.24 13.02
CA LEU A 39 -4.05 9.36 11.58
C LEU A 39 -2.97 10.10 10.80
N LYS A 40 -2.44 11.19 11.37
CA LYS A 40 -1.35 11.96 10.76
C LYS A 40 -0.11 11.09 10.51
N GLN A 41 0.30 10.30 11.49
CA GLN A 41 1.47 9.46 11.38
C GLN A 41 1.25 8.31 10.39
N ALA A 42 0.06 7.70 10.42
CA ALA A 42 -0.32 6.67 9.45
C ALA A 42 -0.29 7.23 8.01
N HIS A 43 -0.91 8.40 7.81
CA HIS A 43 -0.89 9.14 6.55
C HIS A 43 0.53 9.41 6.07
N ASP A 44 1.41 9.94 6.91
CA ASP A 44 2.79 10.27 6.52
C ASP A 44 3.58 9.01 6.08
N ILE A 45 3.34 7.86 6.71
CA ILE A 45 3.93 6.57 6.28
C ILE A 45 3.38 6.14 4.92
N GLY A 46 2.05 6.16 4.73
CA GLY A 46 1.39 5.76 3.49
C GLY A 46 1.76 6.65 2.31
N GLU A 47 1.69 7.97 2.49
CA GLU A 47 2.01 8.96 1.44
C GLU A 47 3.49 8.87 1.03
N SER A 48 4.41 8.72 1.99
CA SER A 48 5.83 8.56 1.67
C SER A 48 6.13 7.23 0.98
N LEU A 49 5.41 6.15 1.32
CA LEU A 49 5.52 4.86 0.64
C LEU A 49 5.03 4.98 -0.81
N GLN A 50 3.88 5.62 -1.02
CA GLN A 50 3.31 5.84 -2.35
C GLN A 50 4.31 6.57 -3.24
N LYS A 51 4.81 7.73 -2.78
CA LYS A 51 5.81 8.52 -3.54
C LYS A 51 7.03 7.70 -3.91
N LYS A 52 7.54 6.89 -2.98
CA LYS A 52 8.72 6.03 -3.21
C LYS A 52 8.46 4.92 -4.23
N ILE A 53 7.24 4.42 -4.33
CA ILE A 53 6.87 3.44 -5.37
C ILE A 53 6.71 4.13 -6.73
N GLU A 54 6.13 5.32 -6.76
CA GLU A 54 5.97 6.15 -7.97
C GLU A 54 7.31 6.68 -8.54
N GLU A 55 8.39 6.64 -7.76
CA GLU A 55 9.75 6.94 -8.27
C GLU A 55 10.30 5.85 -9.21
N LEU A 56 9.67 4.66 -9.26
CA LEU A 56 10.08 3.60 -10.18
C LEU A 56 9.67 3.94 -11.61
N PRO A 57 10.58 3.85 -12.61
CA PRO A 57 10.31 4.33 -13.96
C PRO A 57 9.21 3.54 -14.68
N GLU A 58 8.94 2.31 -14.27
CA GLU A 58 7.87 1.48 -14.83
C GLU A 58 6.52 1.68 -14.12
N VAL A 59 6.47 2.45 -13.03
CA VAL A 59 5.23 2.69 -12.27
C VAL A 59 4.66 4.04 -12.67
N GLU A 60 3.46 4.02 -13.25
CA GLU A 60 2.75 5.26 -13.60
C GLU A 60 2.11 5.90 -12.36
N ARG A 61 1.57 5.06 -11.46
CA ARG A 61 0.89 5.52 -10.25
C ARG A 61 0.81 4.39 -9.22
N ALA A 62 0.85 4.75 -7.94
CA ALA A 62 0.67 3.81 -6.84
C ALA A 62 -0.51 4.20 -5.94
N PHE A 63 -1.16 3.20 -5.38
CA PHE A 63 -2.18 3.35 -4.34
C PHE A 63 -1.73 2.56 -3.12
N VAL A 64 -1.72 3.23 -1.96
CA VAL A 64 -1.35 2.60 -0.69
C VAL A 64 -2.55 2.63 0.23
N HIS A 65 -3.13 1.47 0.52
CA HIS A 65 -4.16 1.32 1.54
C HIS A 65 -3.50 1.07 2.91
N LEU A 66 -4.11 1.63 3.96
CA LEU A 66 -3.63 1.52 5.33
C LEU A 66 -4.71 0.88 6.18
N ASP A 67 -4.45 -0.35 6.60
CA ASP A 67 -5.36 -1.12 7.45
C ASP A 67 -4.82 -1.22 8.87
N HIS A 68 -5.71 -1.49 9.82
CA HIS A 68 -5.37 -1.80 11.21
C HIS A 68 -5.50 -3.29 11.52
N GLU A 69 -5.98 -4.08 10.56
CA GLU A 69 -6.20 -5.51 10.69
C GLU A 69 -5.93 -6.20 9.34
N TYR A 70 -5.91 -7.54 9.31
CA TYR A 70 -5.58 -8.33 8.11
C TYR A 70 -6.46 -9.57 7.94
N SER A 71 -7.55 -9.64 8.71
CA SER A 71 -8.43 -10.81 8.76
C SER A 71 -9.62 -10.67 7.83
N HIS A 72 -9.97 -9.46 7.36
CA HIS A 72 -10.97 -9.28 6.32
C HIS A 72 -10.48 -9.82 4.97
N CYS A 73 -11.40 -10.37 4.18
CA CYS A 73 -11.07 -10.80 2.83
C CYS A 73 -11.11 -9.58 1.91
N ALA A 74 -10.21 -9.52 0.92
CA ALA A 74 -10.22 -8.43 -0.07
C ALA A 74 -11.57 -8.24 -0.80
N SER A 75 -12.44 -9.26 -0.82
CA SER A 75 -13.82 -9.20 -1.33
C SER A 75 -14.78 -8.37 -0.47
N ASP A 76 -14.44 -8.14 0.79
CA ASP A 76 -15.25 -7.36 1.74
C ASP A 76 -15.03 -5.86 1.53
N GLU A 77 -13.88 -5.47 0.97
CA GLU A 77 -13.45 -4.08 0.77
C GLU A 77 -13.56 -3.63 -0.69
N HIS A 78 -13.31 -4.54 -1.63
CA HIS A 78 -13.30 -4.25 -3.05
C HIS A 78 -14.50 -4.84 -3.78
N LYS A 79 -14.94 -4.18 -4.84
CA LYS A 79 -15.95 -4.74 -5.73
C LYS A 79 -15.44 -6.05 -6.33
N VAL A 80 -16.17 -7.13 -6.07
CA VAL A 80 -16.03 -8.38 -6.81
C VAL A 80 -16.55 -8.13 -8.22
N VAL A 81 -15.65 -8.18 -9.20
CA VAL A 81 -15.94 -8.05 -10.63
C VAL A 81 -15.99 -9.41 -11.31
#